data_AF-A0A2V8EPY3-F1
#
_entry.id   AF-A0A2V8EPY3-F1
#
_cell.length_a   1.000
_cell.length_b   1.000
_cell.length_c   1.000
_cell.angle_alpha   90.00
_cell.angle_beta   90.00
_cell.angle_gamma   90.00
#
_symmetry.space_group_name_H-M   'P 1'
#
loop_
_entity.id
_entity.type
_entity.pdbx_description
1 polymer ?
#
loop_
_entity_poly.entity_id
_entity_poly.type
_entity_poly.pdbx_seq_one_letter_code
_entity_poly.pdbx_strand_id
1 'polypeptide(L)' 'LDEAIAELRAVLRVTPGSVEAHNNLGIALGSQGKLDEAIEQFQQALRIQPGFADAERNLTTARQSRNRRR' A
#
# COMPACT_ATOMS: atom_id res chain seq x y z
N LEU A 1 2.21 -14.16 2.93
CA LEU A 1 1.60 -12.81 2.85
C LEU A 1 1.57 -12.14 4.21
N ASP A 2 1.09 -12.82 5.26
CA ASP A 2 1.06 -12.24 6.62
C ASP A 2 2.45 -11.91 7.20
N GLU A 3 3.45 -12.76 6.95
CA GLU A 3 4.83 -12.51 7.38
C GLU A 3 5.43 -11.26 6.70
N ALA A 4 5.27 -11.13 5.37
CA ALA A 4 5.70 -9.94 4.64
C ALA A 4 5.03 -8.65 5.16
N ILE A 5 3.74 -8.70 5.52
CA ILE A 5 3.04 -7.57 6.14
C ILE A 5 3.66 -7.22 7.50
N ALA A 6 3.99 -8.21 8.32
CA ALA A 6 4.62 -7.99 9.63
C ALA A 6 6.01 -7.36 9.49
N GLU A 7 6.82 -7.84 8.55
CA GLU A 7 8.14 -7.28 8.24
C GLU A 7 8.03 -5.85 7.72
N LEU A 8 7.14 -5.58 6.77
CA LEU A 8 6.95 -4.22 6.22
C LEU A 8 6.45 -3.24 7.27
N ARG A 9 5.57 -3.67 8.19
CA ARG A 9 5.19 -2.88 9.36
C ARG A 9 6.37 -2.64 10.30
N ALA A 10 7.27 -3.61 10.46
CA ALA A 10 8.50 -3.42 11.24
C ALA A 10 9.43 -2.40 10.58
N VAL A 11 9.60 -2.46 9.26
CA VAL A 11 10.35 -1.45 8.49
C VAL A 11 9.75 -0.08 8.70
N LEU A 12 8.43 0.08 8.60
CA LEU A 12 7.76 1.36 8.79
C LEU A 12 7.82 1.90 10.23
N ARG A 13 8.05 1.05 11.23
CA ARG A 13 8.30 1.51 12.61
C ARG A 13 9.66 2.18 12.75
N VAL A 14 10.66 1.72 12.00
CA VAL A 14 12.03 2.27 12.02
C VAL A 14 12.16 3.42 11.01
N THR A 15 11.54 3.26 9.85
CA THR A 15 11.59 4.21 8.72
C THR A 15 10.17 4.54 8.24
N PRO A 16 9.43 5.41 8.96
CA PRO A 16 8.06 5.78 8.58
C PRO A 16 7.97 6.48 7.22
N GLY A 17 9.08 7.05 6.73
CA GLY A 17 9.17 7.72 5.44
C GLY A 17 9.51 6.81 4.26
N SER A 18 9.51 5.48 4.43
CA SER A 18 9.85 4.58 3.32
C SER A 18 8.68 4.45 2.34
N VAL A 19 8.81 5.14 1.20
CA VAL A 19 7.86 5.10 0.08
C VAL A 19 7.65 3.66 -0.41
N GLU A 20 8.75 2.92 -0.55
CA GLU A 20 8.76 1.53 -1.03
C GLU A 20 8.08 0.59 -0.04
N ALA A 21 8.33 0.75 1.27
CA ALA A 21 7.69 -0.08 2.28
C ALA A 21 6.18 0.16 2.33
N HIS A 22 5.73 1.42 2.22
CA HIS A 22 4.31 1.73 2.10
C HIS A 22 3.69 1.11 0.83
N ASN A 23 4.34 1.23 -0.32
CA ASN A 23 3.84 0.61 -1.54
C ASN A 23 3.77 -0.92 -1.44
N ASN A 24 4.82 -1.57 -0.94
CA ASN A 24 4.86 -3.02 -0.81
C ASN A 24 3.85 -3.54 0.22
N LEU A 25 3.62 -2.77 1.30
CA LEU A 25 2.60 -3.12 2.29
C LEU A 25 1.20 -3.02 1.67
N GLY A 26 0.96 -1.98 0.88
CA GLY A 26 -0.28 -1.83 0.11
C GLY A 26 -0.53 -3.01 -0.83
N ILE A 27 0.49 -3.45 -1.57
CA ILE A 27 0.39 -4.61 -2.48
C ILE A 27 0.01 -5.86 -1.68
N ALA A 28 0.72 -6.14 -0.59
CA ALA A 28 0.47 -7.34 0.23
C ALA A 28 -0.93 -7.36 0.85
N LEU A 29 -1.42 -6.22 1.34
CA LEU A 29 -2.78 -6.06 1.87
C LEU A 29 -3.83 -6.22 0.76
N GLY A 30 -3.58 -5.67 -0.42
CA GLY A 30 -4.44 -5.81 -1.59
C GLY A 30 -4.60 -7.26 -2.03
N SER A 31 -3.52 -8.04 -2.02
CA SER A 31 -3.55 -9.49 -2.28
C SER A 31 -4.38 -10.28 -1.25
N GLN A 32 -4.51 -9.78 -0.02
CA GLN A 32 -5.41 -10.35 1.00
C GLN A 32 -6.86 -9.88 0.86
N GLY A 33 -7.17 -9.03 -0.12
CA GLY A 33 -8.49 -8.43 -0.27
C GLY A 33 -8.78 -7.30 0.71
N LYS A 34 -7.81 -6.88 1.52
CA LYS A 34 -7.89 -5.74 2.45
C LYS A 34 -7.68 -4.44 1.69
N LEU A 35 -8.61 -4.15 0.77
CA LEU A 35 -8.46 -3.09 -0.23
C LEU A 35 -8.44 -1.69 0.39
N ASP A 36 -9.16 -1.46 1.49
CA ASP A 36 -9.14 -0.17 2.19
C ASP A 36 -7.78 0.10 2.83
N GLU A 37 -7.23 -0.86 3.58
CA GLU A 37 -5.89 -0.73 4.16
C GLU A 37 -4.82 -0.57 3.05
N ALA A 38 -4.96 -1.29 1.93
CA ALA A 38 -4.05 -1.16 0.79
C ALA A 38 -4.06 0.27 0.21
N ILE A 39 -5.25 0.84 0.02
CA ILE A 39 -5.44 2.21 -0.49
C ILE A 39 -4.76 3.23 0.43
N GLU A 40 -4.90 3.08 1.75
CA GLU A 40 -4.26 3.97 2.71
C GLU A 40 -2.73 3.95 2.56
N GLN A 41 -2.13 2.75 2.42
CA GLN A 41 -0.68 2.65 2.27
C GLN A 41 -0.17 3.26 0.97
N PHE A 42 -0.86 3.06 -0.16
CA PHE A 42 -0.50 3.74 -1.41
C PHE A 42 -0.64 5.26 -1.29
N GLN A 43 -1.64 5.76 -0.57
CA GLN A 43 -1.79 7.19 -0.31
C GLN A 43 -0.66 7.74 0.58
N GLN A 44 -0.16 6.98 1.55
CA GLN A 44 1.02 7.38 2.33
C GLN A 44 2.27 7.45 1.45
N ALA A 45 2.51 6.46 0.60
CA ALA A 45 3.62 6.49 -0.36
C ALA A 45 3.60 7.75 -1.23
N LEU A 46 2.42 8.12 -1.75
CA LEU A 46 2.24 9.33 -2.57
C LEU A 46 2.29 10.64 -1.78
N ARG A 47 1.99 10.60 -0.48
CA ARG A 47 2.16 11.76 0.41
C ARG A 47 3.62 12.07 0.66
N ILE A 48 4.43 11.03 0.82
CA ILE A 48 5.87 11.14 1.03
C ILE A 48 6.57 11.51 -0.28
N GLN A 49 6.23 10.83 -1.37
CA GLN A 49 6.76 11.09 -2.70
C GLN A 49 5.61 11.25 -3.71
N PRO A 50 5.15 12.49 -3.92
CA PRO A 50 4.21 12.80 -5.00
C PRO A 50 4.78 12.35 -6.35
N GLY A 51 3.95 11.74 -7.19
CA GLY A 51 4.37 11.23 -8.50
C GLY A 51 5.11 9.89 -8.48
N PHE A 52 5.07 9.15 -7.35
CA PHE A 52 5.58 7.78 -7.32
C PHE A 52 4.67 6.84 -8.15
N ALA A 53 5.03 6.66 -9.41
CA ALA A 53 4.19 6.02 -10.44
C ALA A 53 3.65 4.64 -10.06
N ASP A 54 4.44 3.82 -9.36
CA ASP A 54 3.99 2.50 -8.90
C ASP A 54 2.83 2.60 -7.89
N ALA A 55 2.92 3.51 -6.93
CA ALA A 55 1.84 3.72 -5.97
C ALA A 55 0.59 4.34 -6.63
N GLU A 56 0.73 5.21 -7.63
CA GLU A 56 -0.43 5.76 -8.38
C GLU A 56 -1.18 4.66 -9.15
N ARG A 57 -0.43 3.80 -9.85
CA ARG A 57 -0.98 2.66 -10.56
C ARG A 57 -1.69 1.71 -9.60
N ASN A 58 -1.01 1.33 -8.51
CA ASN A 58 -1.55 0.40 -7.54
C ASN A 58 -2.77 0.95 -6.80
N LEU A 59 -2.78 2.24 -6.45
CA LEU A 59 -3.93 2.93 -5.87
C LEU A 59 -5.14 2.89 -6.80
N THR A 60 -4.94 3.13 -8.09
CA THR A 60 -6.00 3.09 -9.11
C THR A 60 -6.59 1.68 -9.19
N THR A 61 -5.75 0.66 -9.28
CA THR A 61 -6.19 -0.75 -9.30
C THR A 61 -6.93 -1.12 -8.02
N ALA A 62 -6.43 -0.74 -6.84
CA ALA A 62 -7.06 -1.04 -5.56
C ALA A 62 -8.45 -0.40 -5.44
N ARG A 63 -8.61 0.86 -5.87
CA ARG A 63 -9.90 1.58 -5.88
C ARG A 63 -10.91 0.92 -6.82
N GLN A 64 -10.48 0.52 -8.02
CA GLN A 64 -11.35 -0.20 -8.97
C GLN A 64 -11.82 -1.52 -8.39
N SER A 65 -10.91 -2.31 -7.82
CA SER A 65 -11.25 -3.58 -7.16
C SER A 65 -12.21 -3.39 -5.99
N ARG A 66 -12.05 -2.31 -5.21
CA ARG A 66 -12.93 -2.00 -4.07
C ARG A 66 -14.34 -1.66 -4.55
N ASN A 67 -14.45 -0.85 -5.59
CA ASN A 67 -15.74 -0.45 -6.15
C ASN A 67 -16.49 -1.63 -6.79
N ARG A 68 -15.77 -2.62 -7.34
CA ARG A 68 -16.37 -3.85 -7.91
C ARG A 68 -16.87 -4.85 -6.86
N ARG A 69 -16.49 -4.67 -5.59
CA ARG A 69 -16.91 -5.53 -4.47
C ARG A 69 -18.05 -4.93 -3.64
N ARG A 70 -18.56 -3.76 -4.04
CA ARG A 70 -19.74 -3.11 -3.46
C ARG A 70 -20.97 -3.45 -4.29
#